data_AF-A0AAP2DGT4-F1
#
_entry.id   AF-A0AAP2DGT4-F1
#
_cell.length_a   1.000
_cell.length_b   1.000
_cell.length_c   1.000
_cell.angle_alpha   90.00
_cell.angle_beta   90.00
_cell.angle_gamma   90.00
#
_symmetry.space_group_name_H-M   'P 1'
#
loop_
_entity.id
_entity.type
_entity.pdbx_description
1 polymer ?
#
loop_
_entity_poly.entity_id
_entity_poly.type
_entity_poly.pdbx_seq_one_letter_code
_entity_poly.pdbx_strand_id
1 'polypeptide(L)'
;MRLFLNIATPHRALPVLVLVFLWVTGCIHQDEVSPEQPFTASGRSLEADNPNAKSASYPGDYKITVTVNGKIWTYCITKCEGAKDLSNFSINLQNCGLNSSTINNIVWATVNGKPATLESSNGRNGCDIQSVTTNFVKFDNLPSASSYKIVFELDKLIGNFVTSTAWLKAGTSCHPYAIVAPCCPL
;
A
#
# COMPACT_ATOMS: atom_id res chain seq x y z
N MET A 1 -78.65 -39.37 -28.66
CA MET A 1 -79.02 -39.71 -27.26
C MET A 1 -78.00 -39.05 -26.36
N ARG A 2 -78.46 -38.10 -25.52
CA ARG A 2 -77.97 -37.70 -24.17
C ARG A 2 -76.45 -37.86 -23.89
N LEU A 3 -75.70 -36.88 -23.40
CA LEU A 3 -75.98 -36.04 -22.23
C LEU A 3 -74.88 -34.95 -22.11
N PHE A 4 -75.27 -33.77 -21.60
CA PHE A 4 -74.41 -32.69 -21.13
C PHE A 4 -73.51 -33.15 -19.96
N LEU A 5 -72.32 -32.55 -19.77
CA LEU A 5 -71.97 -31.90 -18.50
C LEU A 5 -70.78 -30.93 -18.63
N ASN A 6 -71.07 -29.65 -18.43
CA ASN A 6 -70.13 -28.60 -18.03
C ASN A 6 -69.64 -28.88 -16.60
N ILE A 7 -68.33 -28.78 -16.35
CA ILE A 7 -67.82 -28.42 -15.01
C ILE A 7 -66.67 -27.42 -15.19
N ALA A 8 -67.00 -26.15 -14.98
CA ALA A 8 -66.07 -25.09 -14.61
C ALA A 8 -65.89 -25.10 -13.08
N THR A 9 -64.70 -24.76 -12.57
CA THR A 9 -64.38 -24.15 -11.24
C THR A 9 -62.87 -24.27 -10.97
N PRO A 10 -62.27 -23.52 -10.01
CA PRO A 10 -61.90 -22.12 -10.18
C PRO A 10 -60.39 -21.87 -9.91
N HIS A 11 -59.91 -20.73 -10.39
CA HIS A 11 -58.61 -20.16 -10.06
C HIS A 11 -58.42 -20.00 -8.54
N ARG A 12 -57.45 -20.72 -7.96
CA ARG A 12 -56.86 -20.36 -6.67
C ARG A 12 -55.68 -19.43 -6.94
N ALA A 13 -55.93 -18.12 -6.83
CA ALA A 13 -54.87 -17.13 -6.75
C ALA A 13 -54.16 -17.30 -5.40
N LEU A 14 -52.91 -17.77 -5.41
CA LEU A 14 -52.02 -17.64 -4.26
C LEU A 14 -51.67 -16.15 -4.11
N PRO A 15 -51.75 -15.57 -2.90
CA PRO A 15 -51.15 -14.28 -2.64
C PRO A 15 -49.62 -14.43 -2.70
N VAL A 16 -49.01 -13.90 -3.77
CA VAL A 16 -47.56 -13.69 -3.85
C VAL A 16 -47.23 -12.57 -2.87
N LEU A 17 -46.75 -12.95 -1.70
CA LEU A 17 -46.18 -12.05 -0.71
C LEU A 17 -44.85 -11.52 -1.27
N VAL A 18 -44.87 -10.36 -1.91
CA VAL A 18 -43.67 -9.66 -2.36
C VAL A 18 -42.99 -9.04 -1.13
N LEU A 19 -42.03 -9.76 -0.55
CA LEU A 19 -41.08 -9.20 0.41
C LEU A 19 -40.13 -8.27 -0.35
N VAL A 20 -40.45 -6.98 -0.34
CA VAL A 20 -39.52 -5.92 -0.74
C VAL A 20 -38.45 -5.84 0.35
N PHE A 21 -37.35 -6.55 0.17
CA PHE A 21 -36.12 -6.28 0.91
C PHE A 21 -35.57 -4.94 0.44
N LEU A 22 -35.92 -3.88 1.17
CA LEU A 22 -35.18 -2.62 1.17
C LEU A 22 -33.79 -2.91 1.73
N TRP A 23 -32.88 -3.33 0.85
CA TRP A 23 -31.45 -3.19 1.10
C TRP A 23 -31.17 -1.70 1.08
N VAL A 24 -31.09 -1.11 2.26
CA VAL A 24 -30.44 0.19 2.45
C VAL A 24 -28.98 -0.07 2.12
N THR A 25 -28.61 0.10 0.85
CA THR A 25 -27.20 0.31 0.49
C THR A 25 -26.84 1.67 1.07
N GLY A 26 -26.46 1.66 2.34
CA GLY A 26 -25.64 2.70 2.91
C GLY A 26 -24.34 2.68 2.12
N CYS A 27 -24.28 3.49 1.06
CA CYS A 27 -23.02 3.93 0.50
C CYS A 27 -22.29 4.60 1.66
N ILE A 28 -21.36 3.86 2.25
CA ILE A 28 -20.27 4.43 3.02
C ILE A 28 -19.70 5.51 2.12
N HIS A 29 -19.89 6.77 2.52
CA HIS A 29 -19.20 7.91 1.92
C HIS A 29 -17.71 7.59 2.10
N GLN A 30 -17.09 7.06 1.05
CA GLN A 30 -15.67 7.25 0.88
C GLN A 30 -15.54 8.72 0.56
N ASP A 31 -14.98 9.49 1.49
CA ASP A 31 -14.49 10.82 1.18
C ASP A 31 -13.58 10.67 -0.03
N GLU A 32 -14.09 11.07 -1.20
CA GLU A 32 -13.33 11.16 -2.44
C GLU A 32 -12.24 12.18 -2.16
N VAL A 33 -11.06 11.70 -1.81
CA VAL A 33 -9.87 12.54 -1.70
C VAL A 33 -9.65 13.10 -3.10
N SER A 34 -9.89 14.40 -3.24
CA SER A 34 -9.72 15.13 -4.50
C SER A 34 -8.35 14.79 -5.11
N PRO A 35 -8.29 14.24 -6.33
CA PRO A 35 -7.10 13.56 -6.86
C PRO A 35 -5.92 14.50 -7.22
N GLU A 36 -5.98 15.79 -6.87
CA GLU A 36 -5.04 16.79 -7.36
C GLU A 36 -4.29 17.56 -6.27
N GLN A 37 -4.53 17.33 -4.98
CA GLN A 37 -3.80 18.05 -3.93
C GLN A 37 -2.56 17.29 -3.45
N PRO A 38 -1.37 17.92 -3.48
CA PRO A 38 -0.16 17.33 -2.90
C PRO A 38 -0.37 17.01 -1.43
N PHE A 39 -0.34 15.72 -1.09
CA PHE A 39 -0.42 15.26 0.30
C PHE A 39 0.99 15.04 0.84
N THR A 40 1.28 15.51 2.06
CA THR A 40 2.54 15.23 2.75
C THR A 40 2.31 14.52 4.08
N ALA A 41 2.91 13.34 4.26
CA ALA A 41 2.92 12.61 5.53
C ALA A 41 4.33 12.33 6.03
N SER A 42 4.48 12.18 7.35
CA SER A 42 5.73 11.74 7.98
C SER A 42 5.62 10.30 8.47
N GLY A 43 6.68 9.51 8.25
CA GLY A 43 6.79 8.15 8.79
C GLY A 43 7.36 8.12 10.20
N ARG A 44 6.99 7.08 10.97
CA ARG A 44 7.45 6.88 12.36
C ARG A 44 8.03 5.48 12.53
N SER A 45 9.11 5.35 13.29
CA SER A 45 9.67 4.04 13.67
C SER A 45 8.66 3.20 14.44
N LEU A 46 8.62 1.90 14.15
CA LEU A 46 7.75 0.93 14.84
C LEU A 46 8.44 0.20 16.01
N GLU A 47 9.75 0.32 16.14
CA GLU A 47 10.55 -0.26 17.24
C GLU A 47 11.00 0.81 18.25
N ALA A 48 11.27 0.39 19.49
CA ALA A 48 11.80 1.25 20.56
C ALA A 48 13.34 1.32 20.54
N ASP A 49 13.90 2.47 20.90
CA ASP A 49 15.34 2.76 20.89
C ASP A 49 16.12 1.81 21.83
N ASN A 50 17.07 1.03 21.30
CA ASN A 50 18.07 0.32 22.10
C ASN A 50 19.48 0.69 21.61
N PRO A 51 20.21 1.57 22.31
CA PRO A 51 21.32 2.33 21.72
C PRO A 51 22.70 1.65 21.69
N ASN A 52 22.82 0.32 21.68
CA ASN A 52 24.13 -0.32 21.86
C ASN A 52 24.50 -1.44 20.87
N ALA A 53 25.06 -1.07 19.72
CA ALA A 53 26.07 -1.80 18.95
C ALA A 53 26.70 -0.89 17.87
N LYS A 54 28.04 -0.74 17.86
CA LYS A 54 28.81 0.05 16.87
C LYS A 54 28.61 -0.37 15.39
N SER A 55 27.85 -1.44 15.12
CA SER A 55 27.55 -1.91 13.77
C SER A 55 26.07 -1.83 13.36
N ALA A 56 25.17 -1.46 14.25
CA ALA A 56 23.73 -1.36 13.99
C ALA A 56 23.31 0.08 13.68
N SER A 57 22.30 0.27 12.83
CA SER A 57 21.42 1.46 12.91
C SER A 57 20.34 1.24 13.96
N TYR A 58 19.63 2.31 14.33
CA TYR A 58 18.58 2.29 15.34
C TYR A 58 17.24 2.84 14.81
N PRO A 59 16.14 2.47 15.48
CA PRO A 59 14.90 3.25 15.45
C PRO A 59 15.17 4.75 15.61
N GLY A 60 14.57 5.59 14.76
CA GLY A 60 14.72 7.06 14.84
C GLY A 60 15.94 7.66 14.14
N ASP A 61 16.87 6.84 13.64
CA ASP A 61 18.02 7.28 12.82
C ASP A 61 17.60 7.91 11.49
N TYR A 62 16.35 7.75 11.09
CA TYR A 62 15.83 8.23 9.81
C TYR A 62 14.47 8.91 9.99
N LYS A 63 14.25 9.96 9.19
CA LYS A 63 12.95 10.61 9.04
C LYS A 63 12.45 10.37 7.62
N ILE A 64 11.23 9.86 7.49
CA ILE A 64 10.60 9.63 6.18
C ILE A 64 9.51 10.67 5.99
N THR A 65 9.50 11.33 4.85
CA THR A 65 8.36 12.12 4.38
C THR A 65 7.87 11.58 3.06
N VAL A 66 6.56 11.60 2.84
CA VAL A 66 5.92 11.05 1.63
C VAL A 66 5.12 12.16 0.99
N THR A 67 5.34 12.42 -0.30
CA THR A 67 4.54 13.32 -1.11
C THR A 67 3.88 12.58 -2.26
N VAL A 68 2.59 12.81 -2.48
CA VAL A 68 1.82 12.21 -3.58
C VAL A 68 1.32 13.31 -4.51
N ASN A 69 1.55 13.16 -5.82
CA ASN A 69 1.02 14.06 -6.86
C ASN A 69 0.49 13.23 -8.03
N GLY A 70 -0.83 12.99 -8.04
CA GLY A 70 -1.46 12.07 -8.99
C GLY A 70 -0.87 10.66 -8.90
N LYS A 71 -0.22 10.21 -9.98
CA LYS A 71 0.42 8.89 -10.06
C LYS A 71 1.84 8.85 -9.49
N ILE A 72 2.41 10.02 -9.17
CA ILE A 72 3.81 10.15 -8.74
C ILE A 72 3.89 10.14 -7.22
N TRP A 73 4.67 9.20 -6.70
CA TRP A 73 4.96 9.03 -5.29
C TRP A 73 6.41 9.38 -5.01
N THR A 74 6.62 10.25 -4.02
CA THR A 74 7.96 10.67 -3.59
C THR A 74 8.16 10.34 -2.12
N TYR A 75 9.17 9.54 -1.81
CA TYR A 75 9.64 9.28 -0.45
C TYR A 75 10.97 9.98 -0.24
N CYS A 76 11.02 10.89 0.73
CA CYS A 76 12.25 11.57 1.14
C CYS A 76 12.67 11.02 2.51
N ILE A 77 13.77 10.27 2.52
CA ILE A 77 14.34 9.64 3.73
C ILE A 77 15.60 10.41 4.11
N THR A 78 15.56 11.14 5.22
CA THR A 78 16.68 11.94 5.72
C THR A 78 17.36 11.23 6.87
N LYS A 79 18.70 11.15 6.83
CA LYS A 79 19.51 10.61 7.92
C LYS A 79 19.58 11.60 9.09
N CYS A 80 19.40 11.10 10.30
CA CYS A 80 19.77 11.79 11.53
C CYS A 80 21.29 11.67 11.76
N GLU A 81 21.82 12.40 12.74
CA GLU A 81 23.23 12.34 13.10
C GLU A 81 23.63 10.92 13.52
N GLY A 82 24.75 10.42 13.00
CA GLY A 82 25.26 9.07 13.29
C GLY A 82 24.61 7.93 12.49
N ALA A 83 23.54 8.20 11.72
CA ALA A 83 22.86 7.19 10.93
C ALA A 83 23.72 6.68 9.77
N LYS A 84 23.68 5.35 9.54
CA LYS A 84 24.41 4.68 8.46
C LYS A 84 23.76 4.91 7.10
N ASP A 85 24.51 4.66 6.04
CA ASP A 85 23.95 4.60 4.69
C ASP A 85 22.98 3.43 4.54
N LEU A 86 21.87 3.69 3.86
CA LEU A 86 20.89 2.67 3.49
C LEU A 86 21.43 1.85 2.33
N SER A 87 21.33 0.53 2.43
CA SER A 87 21.59 -0.38 1.30
C SER A 87 20.32 -0.62 0.47
N ASN A 88 19.17 -0.71 1.13
CA ASN A 88 17.87 -0.79 0.47
C ASN A 88 16.73 -0.18 1.30
N PHE A 89 15.67 0.15 0.58
CA PHE A 89 14.39 0.60 1.11
C PHE A 89 13.28 -0.26 0.51
N SER A 90 12.39 -0.76 1.34
CA SER A 90 11.26 -1.57 0.88
C SER A 90 9.94 -1.02 1.35
N ILE A 91 8.91 -1.11 0.51
CA ILE A 91 7.55 -0.67 0.80
C ILE A 91 6.61 -1.88 0.70
N ASN A 92 5.83 -2.14 1.75
CA ASN A 92 4.71 -3.07 1.67
C ASN A 92 3.63 -2.49 0.74
N LEU A 93 3.28 -3.24 -0.30
CA LEU A 93 2.21 -2.86 -1.22
C LEU A 93 0.92 -3.64 -0.97
N GLN A 94 0.93 -4.68 -0.12
CA GLN A 94 -0.22 -5.51 0.22
C GLN A 94 -1.20 -4.83 1.18
N ASN A 95 -1.77 -3.72 0.72
CA ASN A 95 -2.47 -2.77 1.57
C ASN A 95 -4.00 -2.85 1.45
N CYS A 96 -4.52 -3.55 0.43
CA CYS A 96 -5.96 -3.58 0.10
C CYS A 96 -6.42 -4.96 -0.41
N GLY A 97 -5.79 -6.02 0.09
CA GLY A 97 -6.08 -7.38 -0.36
C GLY A 97 -5.78 -7.57 -1.84
N LEU A 98 -6.73 -8.14 -2.59
CA LEU A 98 -6.54 -8.52 -4.00
C LEU A 98 -6.39 -7.32 -4.97
N ASN A 99 -6.86 -6.13 -4.58
CA ASN A 99 -6.77 -4.92 -5.40
C ASN A 99 -5.52 -4.08 -5.09
N SER A 100 -4.62 -4.62 -4.27
CA SER A 100 -3.37 -3.95 -3.93
C SER A 100 -2.53 -3.69 -5.18
N SER A 101 -1.91 -2.51 -5.25
CA SER A 101 -0.85 -2.26 -6.22
C SER A 101 0.29 -3.27 -6.04
N THR A 102 1.00 -3.59 -7.12
CA THR A 102 2.15 -4.50 -7.12
C THR A 102 3.37 -3.83 -7.74
N ILE A 103 4.54 -4.46 -7.65
CA ILE A 103 5.75 -3.97 -8.33
C ILE A 103 5.55 -3.79 -9.84
N ASN A 104 4.68 -4.60 -10.46
CA ASN A 104 4.38 -4.54 -11.90
C ASN A 104 3.56 -3.29 -12.28
N ASN A 105 2.95 -2.62 -11.31
CA ASN A 105 2.23 -1.37 -11.55
C ASN A 105 3.17 -0.15 -11.56
N ILE A 106 4.46 -0.31 -11.22
CA ILE A 106 5.43 0.79 -11.25
C ILE A 106 5.96 0.95 -12.68
N VAL A 107 5.68 2.09 -13.31
CA VAL A 107 6.09 2.41 -14.69
C VAL A 107 7.57 2.78 -14.74
N TRP A 108 8.01 3.60 -13.79
CA TRP A 108 9.41 3.97 -13.62
C TRP A 108 9.68 4.34 -12.18
N ALA A 109 10.96 4.25 -11.79
CA ALA A 109 11.42 4.64 -10.48
C ALA A 109 12.82 5.26 -10.54
N THR A 110 13.10 6.17 -9.62
CA THR A 110 14.42 6.77 -9.43
C THR A 110 14.81 6.83 -7.95
N VAL A 111 16.12 6.77 -7.70
CA VAL A 111 16.73 7.11 -6.42
C VAL A 111 17.72 8.24 -6.68
N ASN A 112 17.50 9.39 -6.03
CA ASN A 112 18.31 10.60 -6.20
C ASN A 112 18.44 11.01 -7.68
N GLY A 113 17.36 10.87 -8.45
CA GLY A 113 17.28 11.24 -9.87
C GLY A 113 17.90 10.25 -10.85
N LYS A 114 18.49 9.13 -10.37
CA LYS A 114 19.00 8.06 -11.22
C LYS A 114 18.00 6.89 -11.27
N PRO A 115 17.88 6.14 -12.37
CA PRO A 115 17.01 4.97 -12.43
C PRO A 115 17.24 4.02 -11.25
N ALA A 116 16.16 3.58 -10.62
CA ALA A 116 16.21 2.66 -9.50
C ALA A 116 16.31 1.20 -9.97
N THR A 117 17.00 0.37 -9.20
CA THR A 117 16.88 -1.09 -9.30
C THR A 117 15.72 -1.53 -8.42
N LEU A 118 14.68 -2.10 -9.02
CA LEU A 118 13.50 -2.60 -8.31
C LEU A 118 13.56 -4.13 -8.21
N GLU A 119 13.25 -4.64 -7.03
CA GLU A 119 13.30 -6.06 -6.72
C GLU A 119 12.03 -6.47 -5.95
N SER A 120 11.50 -7.66 -6.24
CA SER A 120 10.38 -8.27 -5.50
C SER A 120 10.86 -9.33 -4.49
N SER A 121 12.17 -9.42 -4.26
CA SER A 121 12.78 -10.38 -3.34
C SER A 121 13.73 -9.69 -2.37
N ASN A 122 13.81 -10.19 -1.13
CA ASN A 122 14.72 -9.61 -0.12
C ASN A 122 16.17 -10.05 -0.31
N GLY A 123 16.42 -11.12 -1.08
CA GLY A 123 17.70 -11.80 -1.11
C GLY A 123 18.07 -12.40 0.26
N ARG A 124 19.31 -12.90 0.39
CA ARG A 124 19.77 -13.66 1.57
C ARG A 124 20.05 -12.78 2.80
N ASN A 125 20.36 -11.50 2.60
CA ASN A 125 20.80 -10.58 3.66
C ASN A 125 19.82 -9.41 3.87
N GLY A 126 18.61 -9.51 3.31
CA GLY A 126 17.57 -8.48 3.40
C GLY A 126 16.83 -8.50 4.74
N CYS A 127 15.91 -7.55 4.90
CA CYS A 127 14.93 -7.61 5.99
C CYS A 127 14.03 -8.83 5.77
N ASP A 128 13.52 -9.44 6.85
CA ASP A 128 12.57 -10.56 6.74
C ASP A 128 11.16 -10.07 6.40
N ILE A 129 11.03 -9.37 5.26
CA ILE A 129 9.77 -8.78 4.79
C ILE A 129 8.81 -9.88 4.36
N GLN A 130 9.34 -11.01 3.88
CA GLN A 130 8.54 -12.14 3.39
C GLN A 130 7.77 -12.85 4.52
N SER A 131 8.20 -12.73 5.78
CA SER A 131 7.40 -13.15 6.94
C SER A 131 6.15 -12.29 7.17
N VAL A 132 6.12 -11.07 6.64
CA VAL A 132 5.04 -10.08 6.84
C VAL A 132 4.16 -9.95 5.59
N THR A 133 4.75 -9.92 4.40
CA THR A 133 4.04 -9.72 3.14
C THR A 133 4.73 -10.41 1.97
N THR A 134 3.93 -10.85 1.01
CA THR A 134 4.41 -11.38 -0.28
C THR A 134 4.37 -10.34 -1.41
N ASN A 135 3.77 -9.17 -1.18
CA ASN A 135 3.65 -8.10 -2.16
C ASN A 135 4.30 -6.82 -1.64
N PHE A 136 5.57 -6.64 -1.99
CA PHE A 136 6.37 -5.47 -1.68
C PHE A 136 7.23 -5.08 -2.88
N VAL A 137 7.72 -3.84 -2.86
CA VAL A 137 8.79 -3.39 -3.76
C VAL A 137 10.01 -3.03 -2.92
N LYS A 138 11.18 -3.52 -3.33
CA LYS A 138 12.48 -3.12 -2.79
C LYS A 138 13.21 -2.24 -3.82
N PHE A 139 13.60 -1.05 -3.39
CA PHE A 139 14.57 -0.20 -4.05
C PHE A 139 15.95 -0.65 -3.57
N ASP A 140 16.72 -1.30 -4.44
CA ASP A 140 18.01 -1.89 -4.09
C ASP A 140 19.19 -1.02 -4.52
N ASN A 141 20.38 -1.32 -3.97
CA ASN A 141 21.64 -0.64 -4.28
C ASN A 141 21.59 0.88 -4.09
N LEU A 142 21.03 1.32 -2.96
CA LEU A 142 20.97 2.74 -2.62
C LEU A 142 22.39 3.31 -2.45
N PRO A 143 22.72 4.47 -3.07
CA PRO A 143 24.03 5.08 -2.96
C PRO A 143 24.23 5.72 -1.58
N SER A 144 25.48 5.92 -1.15
CA SER A 144 25.76 6.73 0.05
C SER A 144 25.23 8.16 -0.13
N ALA A 145 24.41 8.63 0.82
CA ALA A 145 23.79 9.96 0.76
C ALA A 145 23.29 10.41 2.15
N SER A 146 23.25 11.73 2.39
CA SER A 146 22.61 12.32 3.58
C SER A 146 21.08 12.25 3.55
N SER A 147 20.51 12.22 2.34
CA SER A 147 19.09 12.08 2.09
C SER A 147 18.86 11.24 0.84
N TYR A 148 17.80 10.44 0.85
CA TYR A 148 17.37 9.61 -0.25
C TYR A 148 16.03 10.14 -0.76
N LYS A 149 16.00 10.61 -2.01
CA LYS A 149 14.77 10.98 -2.70
C LYS A 149 14.41 9.85 -3.66
N ILE A 150 13.44 9.05 -3.25
CA ILE A 150 12.93 7.91 -4.00
C ILE A 150 11.64 8.36 -4.66
N VAL A 151 11.58 8.30 -5.99
CA VAL A 151 10.41 8.72 -6.76
C VAL A 151 9.98 7.59 -7.66
N PHE A 152 8.70 7.26 -7.68
CA PHE A 152 8.15 6.31 -8.65
C PHE A 152 6.79 6.75 -9.15
N GLU A 153 6.45 6.32 -10.35
CA GLU A 153 5.13 6.52 -10.95
C GLU A 153 4.41 5.18 -11.08
N LEU A 154 3.14 5.17 -10.71
CA LEU A 154 2.24 4.03 -10.93
C LEU A 154 1.54 4.16 -12.29
N ASP A 155 1.16 3.03 -12.89
CA ASP A 155 0.45 2.98 -14.18
C ASP A 155 -0.95 3.60 -14.10
N LYS A 156 -1.56 3.56 -12.92
CA LYS A 156 -2.90 4.06 -12.61
C LYS A 156 -2.88 5.07 -11.46
N LEU A 157 -3.90 5.92 -11.44
CA LEU A 157 -4.17 6.76 -10.28
C LEU A 157 -4.60 5.88 -9.11
N ILE A 158 -4.29 6.31 -7.90
CA ILE A 158 -4.65 5.60 -6.67
C ILE A 158 -5.85 6.29 -6.06
N GLY A 159 -6.93 5.52 -5.82
CA GLY A 159 -8.19 6.06 -5.30
C GLY A 159 -8.15 6.30 -3.80
N ASN A 160 -7.26 5.60 -3.10
CA ASN A 160 -7.05 5.71 -1.67
C ASN A 160 -5.62 5.32 -1.29
N PHE A 161 -5.09 5.96 -0.25
CA PHE A 161 -3.81 5.58 0.36
C PHE A 161 -4.04 5.20 1.81
N VAL A 162 -3.17 4.35 2.35
CA VAL A 162 -3.27 3.87 3.73
C VAL A 162 -1.91 3.95 4.43
N THR A 163 -1.94 3.95 5.75
CA THR A 163 -0.73 3.71 6.53
C THR A 163 -0.33 2.24 6.37
N SER A 164 0.90 2.01 5.92
CA SER A 164 1.52 0.70 5.76
C SER A 164 2.92 0.69 6.36
N THR A 165 3.64 -0.41 6.18
CA THR A 165 5.00 -0.60 6.67
C THR A 165 6.01 -0.45 5.53
N ALA A 166 7.05 0.33 5.78
CA ALA A 166 8.29 0.27 5.03
C ALA A 166 9.41 -0.29 5.89
N TRP A 167 10.47 -0.77 5.24
CA TRP A 167 11.68 -1.23 5.91
C TRP A 167 12.89 -0.48 5.36
N LEU A 168 13.70 0.03 6.27
CA LEU A 168 15.01 0.62 5.98
C LEU A 168 16.10 -0.36 6.37
N LYS A 169 16.95 -0.75 5.41
CA LYS A 169 18.11 -1.58 5.71
C LYS A 169 19.37 -0.71 5.72
N ALA A 170 20.09 -0.74 6.83
CA ALA A 170 21.39 -0.09 6.97
C ALA A 170 22.39 -1.06 7.63
N GLY A 171 23.48 -1.36 6.93
CA GLY A 171 24.42 -2.40 7.36
C GLY A 171 23.74 -3.75 7.62
N THR A 172 23.84 -4.25 8.86
CA THR A 172 23.21 -5.50 9.28
C THR A 172 21.82 -5.32 9.87
N SER A 173 21.37 -4.07 10.05
CA SER A 173 20.08 -3.75 10.67
C SER A 173 18.97 -3.54 9.65
N CYS A 174 17.74 -3.78 10.11
CA CYS A 174 16.51 -3.57 9.36
C CYS A 174 15.48 -2.97 10.29
N HIS A 175 14.95 -1.80 9.93
CA HIS A 175 14.02 -1.07 10.78
C HIS A 175 12.69 -0.85 10.08
N PRO A 176 11.58 -1.29 10.69
CA PRO A 176 10.26 -1.02 10.16
C PRO A 176 9.78 0.39 10.54
N TYR A 177 9.15 1.07 9.57
CA TYR A 177 8.54 2.39 9.72
C TYR A 177 7.10 2.34 9.24
N ALA A 178 6.18 2.95 10.00
CA ALA A 178 4.86 3.29 9.47
C ALA A 178 5.02 4.44 8.47
N ILE A 179 4.49 4.28 7.26
CA ILE A 179 4.50 5.26 6.17
C ILE A 179 3.15 5.29 5.47
N VAL A 180 2.85 6.36 4.74
CA VAL A 180 1.74 6.33 3.78
C VAL A 180 2.19 5.61 2.52
N ALA A 181 1.38 4.68 2.04
CA ALA A 181 1.67 3.84 0.86
C ALA A 181 0.46 3.75 -0.08
N PRO A 182 0.68 3.46 -1.37
CA PRO A 182 -0.42 3.27 -2.32
C PRO A 182 -1.28 2.07 -1.91
N CYS A 183 -2.59 2.23 -2.08
CA CYS A 183 -3.56 1.18 -1.84
C CYS A 183 -4.15 0.67 -3.17
N CYS A 184 -5.40 1.03 -3.50
CA CYS A 184 -6.11 0.52 -4.66
C CYS A 184 -5.96 1.48 -5.85
N PRO A 185 -5.59 0.96 -7.03
CA PRO A 185 -5.77 1.68 -8.28
C PRO A 185 -7.24 2.02 -8.55
N LEU A 186 -7.48 3.18 -9.16
CA LEU A 186 -8.75 3.55 -9.81
C LEU A 186 -8.94 2.80 -11.14
#